data_AF-A0A0A9XN02-F1
#
_entry.id   AF-A0A0A9XN02-F1
#
_cell.length_a   1.000
_cell.length_b   1.000
_cell.length_c   1.000
_cell.angle_alpha   90.00
_cell.angle_beta   90.00
_cell.angle_gamma   90.00
#
_symmetry.space_group_name_H-M   'P 1'
#
loop_
_entity.id
_entity.type
_entity.pdbx_description
1 polymer ?
#
loop_
_entity_poly.entity_id
_entity_poly.type
_entity_poly.pdbx_seq_one_letter_code
_entity_poly.pdbx_strand_id
1 'polypeptide(L)'
;MFRLKESFLKTVPGVLLLLEAIDTTDSVLLQHEMAYNVGQSGCEEAVPRLAAIVRNRDKYNLVTRHEAAESLGALGFASAIPVLTEFASSKHEPEVAVRETCELALTRVQMSLAAGVDALAPPIGCPFVSIDPSPAFSSHLL
;
A
#
# COMPACT_ATOMS: atom_id res chain seq x y z
N MET A 1 13.30 5.39 -11.84
CA MET A 1 11.92 5.64 -11.31
C MET A 1 11.22 6.89 -11.86
N PHE A 2 11.84 8.07 -11.91
CA PHE A 2 11.13 9.36 -12.15
C PHE A 2 10.19 9.38 -13.38
N ARG A 3 10.63 8.89 -14.55
CA ARG A 3 9.77 8.86 -15.75
C ARG A 3 8.58 7.89 -15.67
N LEU A 4 8.68 6.85 -14.84
CA LEU A 4 7.64 5.84 -14.67
C LEU A 4 6.45 6.42 -13.89
N LYS A 5 6.73 7.19 -12.83
CA LYS A 5 5.74 7.92 -12.03
C LYS A 5 5.05 9.05 -12.82
N GLU A 6 5.77 9.73 -13.70
CA GLU A 6 5.20 10.86 -14.45
C GLU A 6 4.30 10.48 -15.63
N SER A 7 4.34 9.23 -16.09
CA SER A 7 3.64 8.80 -17.30
C SER A 7 2.88 7.49 -17.12
N PHE A 8 3.61 6.38 -17.04
CA PHE A 8 3.06 5.02 -17.11
C PHE A 8 2.12 4.71 -15.95
N LEU A 9 2.49 5.12 -14.72
CA LEU A 9 1.70 4.88 -13.50
C LEU A 9 0.48 5.79 -13.36
N LYS A 10 0.27 6.75 -14.29
CA LYS A 10 -0.96 7.56 -14.37
C LYS A 10 -2.05 6.89 -15.21
N THR A 11 -1.80 5.70 -15.73
CA THR A 11 -2.74 4.96 -16.58
C THR A 11 -3.06 3.60 -15.98
N VAL A 12 -4.33 3.21 -15.99
CA VAL A 12 -4.77 1.88 -15.51
C VAL A 12 -3.99 0.75 -16.20
N PRO A 13 -3.81 0.73 -17.54
CA PRO A 13 -3.03 -0.33 -18.19
C PRO A 13 -1.59 -0.40 -17.71
N GLY A 14 -0.96 0.75 -17.43
CA GLY A 14 0.41 0.76 -16.94
C GLY A 14 0.55 0.19 -15.53
N VAL A 15 -0.40 0.50 -14.65
CA VAL A 15 -0.46 -0.08 -13.31
C VAL A 15 -0.69 -1.60 -13.36
N LEU A 16 -1.62 -2.06 -14.20
CA LEU A 16 -1.90 -3.49 -14.35
C LEU A 16 -0.71 -4.25 -14.93
N LEU A 17 0.01 -3.67 -15.90
CA LEU A 17 1.22 -4.29 -16.44
C LEU A 17 2.33 -4.40 -15.39
N LEU A 18 2.48 -3.38 -14.53
CA LEU A 18 3.45 -3.45 -13.43
C LEU A 18 3.08 -4.53 -12.41
N LEU A 19 1.78 -4.71 -12.14
CA LEU A 19 1.29 -5.79 -11.30
C LEU A 19 1.64 -7.16 -11.90
N GLU A 20 1.39 -7.37 -13.20
CA GLU A 20 1.76 -8.61 -13.89
C GLU A 20 3.28 -8.86 -13.82
N ALA A 21 4.09 -7.81 -13.99
CA ALA A 21 5.55 -7.91 -13.97
C ALA A 21 6.11 -8.42 -12.64
N ILE A 22 5.40 -8.22 -11.51
CA ILE A 22 5.81 -8.77 -10.19
C ILE A 22 6.05 -10.28 -10.25
N ASP A 23 5.25 -11.00 -11.05
CA ASP A 23 5.34 -12.47 -11.14
C ASP A 23 6.40 -12.95 -12.14
N THR A 24 7.09 -12.03 -12.83
CA THR A 24 8.10 -12.36 -13.85
C THR A 24 9.53 -12.36 -13.30
N THR A 25 9.68 -12.13 -11.99
CA THR A 25 10.98 -12.04 -11.33
C THR A 25 10.95 -12.71 -9.96
N ASP A 26 12.06 -13.35 -9.62
CA ASP A 26 12.31 -13.90 -8.28
C ASP A 26 13.02 -12.89 -7.36
N SER A 27 13.34 -11.69 -7.85
CA SER A 27 13.97 -10.65 -7.05
C SER A 27 12.95 -10.02 -6.09
N VAL A 28 13.04 -10.39 -4.82
CA VAL A 28 12.21 -9.83 -3.74
C VAL A 28 12.26 -8.30 -3.72
N LEU A 29 13.44 -7.71 -3.91
CA LEU A 29 13.60 -6.25 -3.93
C LEU A 29 12.91 -5.62 -5.15
N LEU A 30 12.91 -6.29 -6.30
CA LEU A 30 12.22 -5.79 -7.48
C LEU A 30 10.70 -5.91 -7.34
N GLN A 31 10.20 -7.04 -6.80
CA GLN A 31 8.78 -7.21 -6.48
C GLN A 31 8.28 -6.14 -5.51
N HIS A 32 9.06 -5.88 -4.45
CA HIS A 32 8.83 -4.80 -3.50
C HIS A 32 8.73 -3.45 -4.22
N GLU A 33 9.76 -3.05 -4.97
CA GLU A 33 9.74 -1.76 -5.65
C GLU A 33 8.54 -1.63 -6.62
N MET A 34 8.17 -2.71 -7.32
CA MET A 34 6.99 -2.72 -8.19
C MET A 34 5.69 -2.50 -7.39
N ALA A 35 5.50 -3.20 -6.27
CA ALA A 35 4.35 -3.02 -5.39
C ALA A 35 4.29 -1.57 -4.85
N TYR A 36 5.40 -1.06 -4.34
CA TYR A 36 5.53 0.33 -3.85
C TYR A 36 5.08 1.37 -4.88
N ASN A 37 5.48 1.18 -6.16
CA ASN A 37 5.08 2.10 -7.22
C ASN A 37 3.61 1.97 -7.61
N VAL A 38 3.03 0.78 -7.48
CA VAL A 38 1.58 0.58 -7.63
C VAL A 38 0.81 1.33 -6.53
N GLY A 39 1.28 1.30 -5.28
CA GLY A 39 0.64 2.03 -4.17
C GLY A 39 0.53 3.54 -4.39
N GLN A 40 1.47 4.13 -5.15
CA GLN A 40 1.50 5.56 -5.47
C GLN A 40 0.68 5.96 -6.70
N SER A 41 0.03 5.00 -7.37
CA SER A 41 -0.68 5.26 -8.62
C SER A 41 -2.09 5.86 -8.45
N GLY A 42 -2.71 5.66 -7.28
CA GLY A 42 -4.12 6.02 -7.06
C GLY A 42 -5.12 5.16 -7.86
N CYS A 43 -4.70 3.98 -8.34
CA CYS A 43 -5.50 3.08 -9.16
C CYS A 43 -6.26 2.06 -8.29
N GLU A 44 -7.58 2.20 -8.17
CA GLU A 44 -8.41 1.28 -7.37
C GLU A 44 -8.40 -0.15 -7.93
N GLU A 45 -8.28 -0.30 -9.24
CA GLU A 45 -8.21 -1.59 -9.92
C GLU A 45 -7.00 -2.44 -9.48
N ALA A 46 -6.01 -1.84 -8.81
CA ALA A 46 -4.89 -2.56 -8.22
C ALA A 46 -5.23 -3.30 -6.93
N VAL A 47 -6.27 -2.88 -6.20
CA VAL A 47 -6.62 -3.39 -4.86
C VAL A 47 -6.78 -4.92 -4.83
N PRO A 48 -7.54 -5.57 -5.75
CA PRO A 48 -7.73 -7.02 -5.70
C PRO A 48 -6.43 -7.80 -5.81
N ARG A 49 -5.50 -7.33 -6.66
CA ARG A 49 -4.23 -8.01 -6.90
C ARG A 49 -3.24 -7.79 -5.74
N LEU A 50 -3.16 -6.58 -5.19
CA LEU A 50 -2.36 -6.33 -3.98
C LEU A 50 -2.88 -7.17 -2.80
N ALA A 51 -4.20 -7.28 -2.63
CA ALA A 51 -4.80 -8.13 -1.62
C ALA A 51 -4.48 -9.62 -1.83
N ALA A 52 -4.35 -10.09 -3.07
CA ALA A 52 -3.90 -11.44 -3.38
C ALA A 52 -2.42 -11.67 -3.01
N ILE A 53 -1.56 -10.66 -3.20
CA ILE A 53 -0.15 -10.71 -2.76
C ILE A 53 -0.07 -10.84 -1.24
N VAL A 54 -0.80 -10.00 -0.49
CA VAL A 54 -0.85 -10.08 0.99
C VAL A 54 -1.24 -11.48 1.45
N ARG A 55 -2.22 -12.13 0.81
CA ARG A 55 -2.71 -13.46 1.19
C ARG A 55 -1.74 -14.60 0.94
N ASN A 56 -0.92 -14.53 -0.11
CA ASN A 56 -0.22 -15.69 -0.63
C ASN A 56 1.19 -15.83 -0.07
N ARG A 57 1.28 -16.48 1.11
CA ARG A 57 2.54 -16.79 1.80
C ARG A 57 3.44 -17.77 1.06
N ASP A 58 2.84 -18.66 0.27
CA ASP A 58 3.59 -19.70 -0.43
C ASP A 58 4.36 -19.15 -1.63
N LYS A 59 3.82 -18.08 -2.25
CA LYS A 59 4.39 -17.46 -3.45
C LYS A 59 5.26 -16.24 -3.15
N TYR A 60 4.83 -15.36 -2.23
CA TYR A 60 5.49 -14.07 -2.04
C TYR A 60 6.26 -14.02 -0.73
N ASN A 61 7.47 -13.48 -0.79
CA ASN A 61 8.29 -13.22 0.39
C ASN A 61 7.61 -12.21 1.34
N LEU A 62 7.89 -12.33 2.64
CA LEU A 62 7.49 -11.37 3.68
C LEU A 62 7.60 -9.90 3.22
N VAL A 63 8.74 -9.52 2.65
CA VAL A 63 9.02 -8.13 2.26
C VAL A 63 8.07 -7.65 1.15
N THR A 64 7.81 -8.50 0.15
CA THR A 64 6.83 -8.20 -0.91
C THR A 64 5.40 -8.08 -0.36
N ARG A 65 5.05 -8.92 0.63
CA ARG A 65 3.71 -8.92 1.26
C ARG A 65 3.49 -7.69 2.14
N HIS A 66 4.52 -7.30 2.89
CA HIS A 66 4.57 -6.06 3.67
C HIS A 66 4.31 -4.85 2.76
N GLU A 67 5.07 -4.74 1.67
CA GLU A 67 4.92 -3.63 0.71
C GLU A 67 3.56 -3.63 0.02
N ALA A 68 2.97 -4.80 -0.26
CA ALA A 68 1.61 -4.88 -0.79
C ALA A 68 0.55 -4.38 0.21
N ALA A 69 0.72 -4.65 1.51
CA ALA A 69 -0.16 -4.13 2.56
C ALA A 69 -0.01 -2.61 2.73
N GLU A 70 1.22 -2.11 2.67
CA GLU A 70 1.52 -0.67 2.66
C GLU A 70 0.88 0.02 1.45
N SER A 71 1.04 -0.56 0.26
CA SER A 71 0.45 -0.06 -0.98
C SER A 71 -1.08 0.03 -0.91
N LEU A 72 -1.74 -0.93 -0.26
CA LEU A 72 -3.19 -0.86 -0.03
C LEU A 72 -3.59 0.34 0.85
N GLY A 73 -2.78 0.64 1.89
CA GLY A 73 -2.96 1.82 2.72
C GLY A 73 -2.73 3.12 1.95
N ALA A 74 -1.69 3.17 1.12
CA ALA A 74 -1.37 4.31 0.27
C ALA A 74 -2.48 4.64 -0.74
N LEU A 75 -3.07 3.60 -1.36
CA LEU A 75 -4.21 3.76 -2.27
C LEU A 75 -5.46 4.28 -1.56
N GLY A 76 -5.70 3.88 -0.31
CA GLY A 76 -6.73 4.49 0.55
C GLY A 76 -8.19 4.12 0.23
N PHE A 77 -8.44 3.08 -0.58
CA PHE A 77 -9.80 2.67 -0.95
C PHE A 77 -10.47 1.78 0.09
N ALA A 78 -11.78 1.96 0.30
CA ALA A 78 -12.58 1.15 1.22
C ALA A 78 -12.57 -0.35 0.87
N SER A 79 -12.39 -0.68 -0.41
CA SER A 79 -12.26 -2.06 -0.92
C SER A 79 -11.05 -2.81 -0.33
N ALA A 80 -10.05 -2.11 0.23
CA ALA A 80 -8.92 -2.70 0.92
C ALA A 80 -9.20 -3.09 2.39
N ILE A 81 -10.22 -2.52 3.03
CA ILE A 81 -10.50 -2.72 4.46
C ILE A 81 -10.64 -4.20 4.86
N PRO A 82 -11.34 -5.07 4.09
CA PRO A 82 -11.52 -6.46 4.48
C PRO A 82 -10.20 -7.22 4.62
N VAL A 83 -9.28 -7.08 3.64
CA VAL A 83 -7.99 -7.78 3.68
C VAL A 83 -7.07 -7.23 4.77
N LEU A 84 -7.05 -5.90 4.95
CA LEU A 84 -6.24 -5.26 6.00
C LEU A 84 -6.71 -5.68 7.40
N THR A 85 -8.03 -5.73 7.61
CA THR A 85 -8.61 -6.19 8.88
C THR A 85 -8.30 -7.67 9.14
N GLU A 86 -8.42 -8.52 8.12
CA GLU A 86 -8.16 -9.95 8.23
C GLU A 86 -6.71 -10.22 8.62
N PHE A 87 -5.76 -9.58 7.92
CA PHE A 87 -4.32 -9.82 8.06
C PHE A 87 -3.64 -8.99 9.16
N ALA A 88 -4.33 -8.05 9.78
CA ALA A 88 -3.91 -7.45 11.06
C ALA A 88 -3.93 -8.46 12.23
N SER A 89 -4.69 -9.56 12.11
CA SER A 89 -4.83 -10.55 13.18
C SER A 89 -3.72 -11.61 13.16
N SER A 90 -3.17 -11.93 14.34
CA SER A 90 -2.27 -13.08 14.55
C SER A 90 -2.88 -14.43 14.19
N LYS A 91 -4.21 -14.51 14.08
CA LYS A 91 -4.91 -15.71 13.61
C LYS A 91 -4.65 -15.99 12.12
N HIS A 92 -4.58 -14.95 11.29
CA HIS A 92 -4.43 -15.10 9.84
C HIS A 92 -2.99 -14.87 9.40
N GLU A 93 -2.23 -14.06 10.14
CA GLU A 93 -0.87 -13.70 9.77
C GLU A 93 0.13 -13.94 10.92
N PRO A 94 1.06 -14.90 10.79
CA PRO A 94 2.07 -15.15 11.81
C PRO A 94 3.18 -14.09 11.84
N GLU A 95 3.44 -13.41 10.72
CA GLU A 95 4.53 -12.44 10.63
C GLU A 95 4.13 -11.07 11.18
N VAL A 96 4.85 -10.63 12.21
CA VAL A 96 4.59 -9.35 12.91
C VAL A 96 4.63 -8.17 11.93
N ALA A 97 5.64 -8.12 11.05
CA ALA A 97 5.82 -7.01 10.13
C ALA A 97 4.63 -6.82 9.18
N VAL A 98 4.02 -7.91 8.71
CA VAL A 98 2.82 -7.82 7.84
C VAL A 98 1.61 -7.37 8.64
N ARG A 99 1.43 -7.89 9.87
CA ARG A 99 0.31 -7.50 10.74
C ARG A 99 0.32 -6.01 11.08
N GLU A 100 1.43 -5.52 11.61
CA GLU A 100 1.59 -4.11 12.01
C GLU A 100 1.38 -3.19 10.81
N THR A 101 1.80 -3.61 9.63
CA THR A 101 1.58 -2.86 8.39
C THR A 101 0.12 -2.83 7.99
N CYS A 102 -0.59 -3.96 8.11
CA CYS A 102 -2.03 -4.01 7.88
C CYS A 102 -2.80 -3.12 8.87
N GLU A 103 -2.39 -3.07 10.14
CA GLU A 103 -2.97 -2.20 11.17
C GLU A 103 -2.77 -0.71 10.82
N LEU A 104 -1.55 -0.31 10.45
CA LEU A 104 -1.23 1.07 10.05
C LEU A 104 -2.00 1.47 8.79
N ALA A 105 -1.97 0.62 7.75
CA ALA A 105 -2.68 0.83 6.49
C ALA A 105 -4.20 0.94 6.68
N LEU A 106 -4.77 0.08 7.53
CA LEU A 106 -6.19 0.13 7.88
C LEU A 106 -6.54 1.47 8.55
N THR A 107 -5.71 1.90 9.50
CA THR A 107 -5.88 3.17 10.22
C THR A 107 -5.92 4.35 9.24
N ARG A 108 -4.97 4.41 8.29
CA ARG A 108 -4.98 5.47 7.26
C ARG A 108 -6.20 5.44 6.38
N VAL A 109 -6.60 4.26 5.89
CA VAL A 109 -7.77 4.13 5.03
C VAL A 109 -9.01 4.65 5.77
N GLN A 110 -9.18 4.25 7.04
CA GLN A 110 -10.29 4.72 7.88
C GLN A 110 -10.23 6.23 8.14
N MET A 111 -9.06 6.78 8.44
CA MET A 111 -8.87 8.23 8.62
C MET A 111 -9.22 9.02 7.36
N SER A 112 -8.74 8.57 6.19
CA SER A 112 -9.03 9.18 4.89
C SER A 112 -10.53 9.23 4.61
N LEU A 113 -11.23 8.12 4.88
CA LEU A 113 -12.66 8.01 4.65
C LEU A 113 -13.49 8.85 5.65
N ALA A 114 -13.02 8.99 6.89
CA ALA A 114 -13.74 9.71 7.94
C ALA A 114 -13.52 11.23 7.89
N ALA A 115 -12.29 11.67 7.67
CA ALA A 115 -11.88 13.07 7.78
C ALA A 115 -11.39 13.69 6.47
N GLY A 116 -11.45 12.94 5.36
CA GLY A 116 -10.96 13.37 4.05
C GLY A 116 -9.44 13.29 3.93
N VAL A 117 -8.95 13.46 2.70
CA VAL A 117 -7.51 13.38 2.38
C VAL A 117 -6.66 14.47 3.06
N ASP A 118 -7.27 15.58 3.44
CA ASP A 118 -6.61 16.67 4.17
C ASP A 118 -6.16 16.25 5.57
N ALA A 119 -6.83 15.26 6.18
CA ALA A 119 -6.40 14.68 7.45
C ALA A 119 -5.10 13.86 7.32
N LEU A 120 -4.68 13.55 6.09
CA LEU A 120 -3.43 12.89 5.76
C LEU A 120 -2.36 13.86 5.26
N ALA A 121 -2.66 15.17 5.24
CA ALA A 121 -1.76 16.17 4.71
C ALA A 121 -0.50 16.28 5.58
N PRO A 122 0.69 16.40 4.97
CA PRO A 122 1.92 16.64 5.70
C PRO A 122 1.88 18.02 6.38
N PRO A 123 2.66 18.23 7.46
CA PRO A 123 2.77 19.54 8.11
C PRO A 123 3.21 20.62 7.12
N ILE A 124 2.66 21.82 7.30
CA ILE A 124 2.99 22.99 6.49
C ILE A 124 4.50 23.24 6.55
N GLY A 125 5.16 23.27 5.38
CA GLY A 125 6.59 23.57 5.27
C GLY A 125 7.52 22.36 5.22
N CYS A 126 7.00 21.12 5.14
CA CYS A 126 7.84 19.94 4.92
C CYS A 126 8.14 19.71 3.43
N PRO A 127 9.39 19.84 2.96
CA PRO A 127 9.74 19.63 1.55
C PRO A 127 9.88 18.14 1.17
N PHE A 128 9.93 17.25 2.16
CA PHE A 128 10.03 15.81 1.97
C PHE A 128 8.69 15.17 2.33
N VAL A 129 7.96 14.69 1.32
CA VAL A 129 6.63 14.09 1.50
C VAL A 129 6.57 12.74 0.78
N SER A 130 6.11 11.72 1.49
CA SER A 130 5.75 10.40 0.95
C SER A 130 4.28 10.11 1.27
N ILE A 131 3.65 9.28 0.44
CA ILE A 131 2.32 8.75 0.72
C ILE A 131 2.50 7.52 1.61
N ASP A 132 2.67 7.73 2.92
CA ASP A 132 2.89 6.64 3.88
C ASP A 132 1.57 5.97 4.28
N PRO A 133 1.54 4.66 4.59
CA PRO A 133 0.34 3.93 4.99
C PRO A 133 -0.21 4.36 6.35
N SER A 134 0.46 5.24 7.11
CA SER A 134 -0.14 5.96 8.24
C SER A 134 0.29 7.43 8.19
N PRO A 135 -0.61 8.40 8.46
CA PRO A 135 -0.23 9.80 8.51
C PRO A 135 0.82 10.01 9.61
N ALA A 136 1.93 10.65 9.26
CA ALA A 136 3.04 10.91 10.19
C ALA A 136 2.64 11.80 11.38
N PHE A 137 1.51 12.53 11.28
CA PHE A 137 1.03 13.46 12.29
C PHE A 137 -0.51 13.42 12.34
N SER A 138 -1.08 13.22 13.54
CA SER A 138 -2.50 13.45 13.80
C SER A 138 -2.70 14.83 14.42
N SER A 139 -3.57 15.66 13.85
CA SER A 139 -3.92 16.99 14.39
C SER A 139 -4.58 16.95 15.78
N HIS A 140 -4.97 15.77 16.28
CA HIS A 140 -5.61 15.55 17.57
C HIS A 140 -4.67 15.21 18.74
N LEU A 141 -3.35 15.20 18.53
CA LEU A 141 -2.35 14.88 19.58
C LEU A 141 -1.37 16.03 19.88
N LEU A 142 -1.75 17.28 19.59
CA LEU A 142 -1.05 18.47 20.08
C LEU A 142 -1.92 19.25 21.07
#